data_AF-A0A078MPH6-F1
#
_entry.id   AF-A0A078MPH6-F1
#
_cell.length_a   1.000
_cell.length_b   1.000
_cell.length_c   1.000
_cell.angle_alpha   90.00
_cell.angle_beta   90.00
_cell.angle_gamma   90.00
#
_symmetry.space_group_name_H-M   'P 1'
#
loop_
_entity.id
_entity.type
_entity.pdbx_description
1 polymer ?
#
loop_
_entity_poly.entity_id
_entity_poly.type
_entity_poly.pdbx_seq_one_letter_code
_entity_poly.pdbx_strand_id
1 'polypeptide(L)'
;MTSAALAVPIAIFVIPSYNKNNPAEIECTVTSAEGGLESASARGAVSWWSVTIHTSDCGTLSMSSGITEANRDSVAASLEPGEKYVFSIGSLTKAALGAYRMLGVQPEVYAFESAA
;
A
#
# COMPACT_ATOMS: atom_id res chain seq x y z
N MET A 1 6.57 38.40 -17.84
CA MET A 1 5.64 37.28 -18.07
C MET A 1 6.22 36.05 -17.38
N THR A 2 5.73 35.72 -16.20
CA THR A 2 6.17 34.59 -15.38
C THR A 2 5.60 33.29 -15.93
N SER A 3 6.41 32.50 -16.62
CA SER A 3 6.05 31.14 -17.00
C SER A 3 6.09 30.24 -15.77
N ALA A 4 4.92 29.89 -15.25
CA ALA A 4 4.75 28.80 -14.31
C ALA A 4 5.00 27.48 -15.06
N ALA A 5 6.24 26.99 -15.01
CA ALA A 5 6.55 25.65 -15.46
C ALA A 5 5.92 24.65 -14.47
N LEU A 6 4.99 23.83 -14.98
CA LEU A 6 4.36 22.72 -14.29
C LEU A 6 5.42 21.76 -13.71
N ALA A 7 5.73 21.90 -12.43
CA ALA A 7 6.56 20.97 -11.66
C ALA A 7 5.73 19.77 -11.15
N VAL A 8 5.02 19.07 -12.04
CA VAL A 8 4.25 17.85 -11.70
C VAL A 8 4.28 16.94 -12.93
N PRO A 9 5.23 15.99 -13.04
CA PRO A 9 4.94 14.60 -12.64
C PRO A 9 6.15 13.78 -12.16
N ILE A 10 7.27 14.40 -11.76
CA ILE A 10 8.42 13.65 -11.22
C ILE A 10 8.12 13.15 -9.80
N ALA A 11 7.34 13.91 -9.02
CA ALA A 11 7.00 13.57 -7.65
C ALA A 11 6.32 12.19 -7.53
N ILE A 12 5.40 11.83 -8.45
CA ILE A 12 4.69 10.54 -8.39
C ILE A 12 5.66 9.35 -8.54
N PHE A 13 6.69 9.45 -9.38
CA PHE A 13 7.70 8.40 -9.54
C PHE A 13 8.76 8.39 -8.43
N VAL A 14 9.03 9.55 -7.82
CA VAL A 14 10.01 9.65 -6.73
C VAL A 14 9.42 9.18 -5.40
N ILE A 15 8.11 9.34 -5.18
CA ILE A 15 7.44 8.97 -3.93
C ILE A 15 7.67 7.50 -3.54
N PRO A 16 7.44 6.48 -4.41
CA PRO A 16 7.69 5.08 -4.04
C PRO A 16 9.14 4.81 -3.65
N SER A 17 10.10 5.35 -4.41
CA SER A 17 11.53 5.19 -4.14
C SER A 17 11.99 5.92 -2.87
N TYR A 18 11.46 7.12 -2.63
CA TYR A 18 11.73 7.89 -1.41
C TYR A 18 11.12 7.19 -0.19
N ASN A 19 9.88 6.71 -0.30
CA ASN A 19 9.16 5.98 0.74
C ASN A 19 9.86 4.68 1.13
N LYS A 20 10.35 3.91 0.16
CA LYS A 20 11.14 2.69 0.42
C LYS A 20 12.41 2.96 1.23
N ASN A 21 13.03 4.12 1.03
CA ASN A 21 14.24 4.54 1.75
C ASN A 21 13.94 5.33 3.04
N ASN A 22 12.67 5.67 3.29
CA ASN A 22 12.20 6.39 4.48
C ASN A 22 10.93 5.71 5.00
N PRO A 23 11.05 4.46 5.50
CA PRO A 23 9.91 3.72 6.01
C PRO A 23 9.33 4.37 7.26
N ALA A 24 8.04 4.24 7.42
CA ALA A 24 7.31 4.56 8.63
C ALA A 24 6.32 3.45 8.93
N GLU A 25 5.94 3.29 10.19
CA GLU A 25 5.12 2.15 10.62
C GLU A 25 3.70 2.57 10.99
N ILE A 26 2.75 1.68 10.75
CA ILE A 26 1.38 1.75 11.29
C ILE A 26 1.01 0.40 11.90
N GLU A 27 0.39 0.40 13.07
CA GLU A 27 -0.19 -0.81 13.66
C GLU A 27 -1.67 -0.88 13.27
N CYS A 28 -2.11 -2.02 12.76
CA CYS A 28 -3.49 -2.24 12.33
C CYS A 28 -3.98 -3.63 12.70
N THR A 29 -5.28 -3.75 12.99
CA THR A 29 -5.95 -5.05 13.20
C THR A 29 -6.51 -5.56 11.88
N VAL A 30 -6.00 -6.69 11.41
CA VAL A 30 -6.42 -7.33 10.16
C VAL A 30 -7.79 -7.97 10.35
N THR A 31 -8.68 -7.81 9.35
CA THR A 31 -9.99 -8.48 9.30
C THR A 31 -10.05 -9.53 8.21
N SER A 32 -9.31 -9.34 7.12
CA SER A 32 -9.13 -10.32 6.04
C SER A 32 -7.98 -9.89 5.14
N ALA A 33 -7.42 -10.83 4.38
CA ALA A 33 -6.45 -10.54 3.34
C ALA A 33 -6.68 -11.47 2.14
N GLU A 34 -6.49 -10.94 0.92
CA GLU A 34 -6.76 -11.67 -0.32
C GLU A 34 -5.67 -11.42 -1.35
N GLY A 35 -5.15 -12.49 -1.95
CA GLY A 35 -4.26 -12.40 -3.10
C GLY A 35 -5.04 -12.05 -4.37
N GLY A 36 -4.56 -11.07 -5.13
CA GLY A 36 -5.26 -10.58 -6.32
C GLY A 36 -4.34 -10.01 -7.39
N LEU A 37 -4.99 -9.43 -8.41
CA LEU A 37 -4.34 -8.67 -9.47
C LEU A 37 -4.89 -7.24 -9.43
N GLU A 38 -4.03 -6.27 -9.17
CA GLU A 38 -4.38 -4.85 -9.26
C GLU A 38 -3.97 -4.27 -10.61
N SER A 39 -4.59 -3.15 -10.97
CA SER A 39 -4.30 -2.47 -12.23
C SER A 39 -4.42 -0.96 -12.12
N ALA A 40 -3.53 -0.24 -12.79
CA ALA A 40 -3.50 1.23 -12.79
C ALA A 40 -4.60 1.86 -13.68
N SER A 41 -5.45 1.06 -14.32
CA SER A 41 -6.52 1.56 -15.20
C SER A 41 -7.62 0.53 -15.35
N ALA A 42 -8.85 1.01 -15.60
CA ALA A 42 -10.01 0.14 -15.90
C ALA A 42 -9.81 -0.78 -17.12
N ARG A 43 -8.81 -0.50 -17.97
CA ARG A 43 -8.45 -1.31 -19.14
C ARG A 43 -7.25 -2.24 -18.91
N GLY A 44 -6.70 -2.31 -17.69
CA GLY A 44 -5.63 -3.25 -17.36
C GLY A 44 -4.30 -2.99 -18.07
N ALA A 45 -4.04 -1.77 -18.55
CA ALA A 45 -2.82 -1.46 -19.32
C ALA A 45 -1.51 -1.74 -18.54
N VAL A 46 -1.57 -1.65 -17.22
CA VAL A 46 -0.51 -2.06 -16.30
C VAL A 46 -1.19 -2.79 -15.15
N SER A 47 -0.82 -4.05 -14.94
CA SER A 47 -1.33 -4.91 -13.88
C SER A 47 -0.19 -5.58 -13.12
N TRP A 48 -0.39 -5.82 -11.84
CA TRP A 48 0.59 -6.47 -10.98
C TRP A 48 -0.11 -7.33 -9.92
N TRP A 49 0.57 -8.39 -9.49
CA TRP A 49 0.09 -9.21 -8.39
C TRP A 49 0.21 -8.44 -7.08
N SER A 50 -0.81 -8.59 -6.23
CA SER A 50 -0.84 -7.92 -4.93
C SER A 50 -1.58 -8.75 -3.89
N VAL A 51 -1.46 -8.32 -2.64
CA VAL A 51 -2.31 -8.74 -1.52
C VAL A 51 -3.10 -7.51 -1.07
N THR A 52 -4.42 -7.63 -1.08
CA THR A 52 -5.33 -6.62 -0.50
C THR A 52 -5.58 -7.00 0.95
N ILE A 53 -5.38 -6.05 1.87
CA ILE A 53 -5.45 -6.28 3.31
C ILE A 53 -6.53 -5.38 3.88
N HIS A 54 -7.59 -5.98 4.40
CA HIS A 54 -8.64 -5.26 5.09
C HIS A 54 -8.32 -5.17 6.57
N THR A 55 -8.48 -3.97 7.13
CA THR A 55 -8.26 -3.71 8.54
C THR A 55 -9.45 -2.96 9.14
N SER A 56 -9.63 -3.10 10.45
CA SER A 56 -10.74 -2.45 11.16
C SER A 56 -10.48 -0.98 11.49
N ASP A 57 -9.22 -0.55 11.50
CA ASP A 57 -8.77 0.73 12.05
C ASP A 57 -7.90 1.56 11.10
N CYS A 58 -7.22 0.92 10.13
CA CYS A 58 -6.36 1.60 9.17
C CYS A 58 -7.01 1.88 7.81
N GLY A 59 -8.06 1.14 7.46
CA GLY A 59 -8.65 1.10 6.11
C GLY A 59 -8.16 -0.12 5.32
N THR A 60 -8.34 -0.10 4.00
CA THR A 60 -7.79 -1.18 3.14
C THR A 60 -6.38 -0.80 2.68
N LEU A 61 -5.43 -1.72 2.84
CA LEU A 61 -4.03 -1.58 2.45
C LEU A 61 -3.75 -2.48 1.24
N SER A 62 -2.78 -2.11 0.40
CA SER A 62 -2.32 -2.96 -0.71
C SER A 62 -0.84 -3.29 -0.56
N MET A 63 -0.45 -4.52 -0.83
CA MET A 63 0.94 -4.96 -0.88
C MET A 63 1.25 -5.51 -2.26
N SER A 64 2.08 -4.81 -3.04
CA SER A 64 2.56 -5.28 -4.35
C SER A 64 4.03 -5.66 -4.35
N SER A 65 4.82 -5.07 -3.46
CA SER A 65 6.26 -5.34 -3.38
C SER A 65 6.53 -6.79 -2.98
N GLY A 66 7.23 -7.53 -3.85
CA GLY A 66 7.58 -8.94 -3.61
C GLY A 66 6.43 -9.92 -3.81
N ILE A 67 5.26 -9.47 -4.27
CA ILE A 67 4.11 -10.32 -4.56
C ILE A 67 4.16 -10.82 -6.01
N THR A 68 3.85 -12.09 -6.17
CA THR A 68 3.85 -12.84 -7.42
C THR A 68 2.58 -13.70 -7.47
N GLU A 69 2.25 -14.22 -8.65
CA GLU A 69 1.13 -15.15 -8.81
C GLU A 69 1.23 -16.35 -7.86
N ALA A 70 2.45 -16.87 -7.67
CA ALA A 70 2.70 -18.08 -6.92
C ALA A 70 2.64 -17.91 -5.40
N ASN A 71 2.85 -16.69 -4.88
CA ASN A 71 2.95 -16.45 -3.43
C ASN A 71 1.80 -15.61 -2.85
N ARG A 72 1.01 -14.90 -3.67
CA ARG A 72 -0.01 -13.96 -3.18
C ARG A 72 -0.98 -14.58 -2.17
N ASP A 73 -1.44 -15.80 -2.43
CA ASP A 73 -2.44 -16.47 -1.59
C ASP A 73 -1.81 -16.98 -0.29
N SER A 74 -0.53 -17.40 -0.35
CA SER A 74 0.25 -17.80 0.83
C SER A 74 0.57 -16.61 1.74
N VAL A 75 0.98 -15.47 1.15
CA VAL A 75 1.21 -14.22 1.90
C VAL A 75 -0.09 -13.73 2.52
N ALA A 76 -1.21 -13.73 1.78
CA ALA A 76 -2.52 -13.37 2.32
C ALA A 76 -2.91 -14.28 3.50
N ALA A 77 -2.69 -15.60 3.38
CA ALA A 77 -2.99 -16.56 4.44
C ALA A 77 -2.11 -16.39 5.69
N SER A 78 -0.97 -15.69 5.61
CA SER A 78 -0.12 -15.40 6.78
C SER A 78 -0.62 -14.24 7.64
N LEU A 79 -1.63 -13.50 7.16
CA LEU A 79 -2.28 -12.39 7.87
C LEU A 79 -3.56 -12.91 8.53
N GLU A 80 -3.48 -13.20 9.81
CA GLU A 80 -4.57 -13.83 10.55
C GLU A 80 -5.66 -12.80 10.91
N PRO A 81 -6.93 -13.07 10.58
CA PRO A 81 -8.04 -12.21 11.00
C PRO A 81 -8.13 -12.06 12.52
N GLY A 82 -8.26 -10.83 13.00
CA GLY A 82 -8.33 -10.47 14.42
C GLY A 82 -6.97 -10.13 15.03
N GLU A 83 -5.87 -10.48 14.39
CA GLU A 83 -4.53 -10.20 14.87
C GLU A 83 -4.05 -8.80 14.49
N LYS A 84 -3.10 -8.29 15.28
CA LYS A 84 -2.46 -7.00 15.05
C LYS A 84 -1.13 -7.16 14.35
N TYR A 85 -0.89 -6.29 13.37
CA TYR A 85 0.34 -6.26 12.60
C TYR A 85 0.89 -4.84 12.53
N VAL A 86 2.21 -4.74 12.57
CA VAL A 86 2.94 -3.53 12.25
C VAL A 86 3.28 -3.58 10.76
N PHE A 87 2.73 -2.64 9.99
CA PHE A 87 2.96 -2.52 8.56
C PHE A 87 3.97 -1.40 8.28
N SER A 88 4.96 -1.72 7.45
CA SER A 88 5.89 -0.72 6.91
C SER A 88 5.26 -0.04 5.70
N ILE A 89 5.08 1.27 5.80
CA ILE A 89 4.58 2.16 4.76
C ILE A 89 5.60 3.26 4.46
N GLY A 90 5.35 4.04 3.41
CA GLY A 90 6.13 5.23 3.14
C GLY A 90 5.86 6.37 4.13
N SER A 91 6.89 7.11 4.56
CA SER A 91 6.72 8.30 5.41
C SER A 91 5.79 9.36 4.81
N LEU A 92 5.85 9.60 3.49
CA LEU A 92 4.91 10.52 2.82
C LEU A 92 3.50 9.94 2.77
N THR A 93 3.37 8.63 2.56
CA THR A 93 2.07 7.94 2.63
C THR A 93 1.47 8.06 4.03
N LYS A 94 2.28 7.89 5.08
CA LYS A 94 1.87 8.05 6.48
C LYS A 94 1.31 9.44 6.76
N ALA A 95 2.04 10.48 6.32
CA ALA A 95 1.59 11.86 6.48
C ALA A 95 0.27 12.15 5.73
N ALA A 96 0.00 11.42 4.64
CA ALA A 96 -1.18 11.58 3.80
C ALA A 96 -2.33 10.61 4.12
N LEU A 97 -2.23 9.75 5.14
CA LEU A 97 -3.22 8.70 5.43
C LEU A 97 -4.66 9.23 5.53
N GLY A 98 -4.85 10.41 6.15
CA GLY A 98 -6.17 11.03 6.24
C GLY A 98 -6.77 11.35 4.87
N ALA A 99 -5.96 11.88 3.94
CA ALA A 99 -6.41 12.18 2.58
C ALA A 99 -6.66 10.90 1.77
N TYR A 100 -5.82 9.87 1.92
CA TYR A 100 -5.99 8.57 1.26
C TYR A 100 -7.32 7.94 1.63
N ARG A 101 -7.68 7.97 2.92
CA ARG A 101 -8.98 7.50 3.41
C ARG A 101 -10.16 8.26 2.80
N MET A 102 -10.05 9.60 2.68
CA MET A 102 -11.11 10.42 2.07
C MET A 102 -11.28 10.13 0.57
N LEU A 103 -10.19 9.84 -0.13
CA LEU A 103 -10.18 9.59 -1.58
C LEU A 103 -10.43 8.12 -1.95
N GLY A 104 -10.54 7.22 -0.97
CA GLY A 104 -10.65 5.78 -1.21
C GLY A 104 -9.39 5.18 -1.85
N VAL A 105 -8.24 5.83 -1.67
CA VAL A 105 -6.95 5.33 -2.17
C VAL A 105 -6.34 4.41 -1.14
N GLN A 106 -5.99 3.20 -1.55
CA GLN A 106 -5.35 2.20 -0.71
C GLN A 106 -3.85 2.55 -0.56
N PRO A 107 -3.34 2.80 0.65
CA PRO A 107 -1.90 2.96 0.84
C PRO A 107 -1.14 1.66 0.56
N GLU A 108 0.01 1.78 -0.09
CA GLU A 108 0.92 0.64 -0.32
C GLU A 108 1.74 0.34 0.94
N VAL A 109 1.81 -0.93 1.33
CA VAL A 109 2.71 -1.47 2.36
C VAL A 109 3.84 -2.28 1.72
N TYR A 110 5.00 -2.29 2.36
CA TYR A 110 6.21 -2.94 1.84
C TYR A 110 6.64 -4.17 2.63
N ALA A 111 6.26 -4.23 3.91
CA ALA A 111 6.57 -5.31 4.83
C ALA A 111 5.56 -5.31 5.99
N PHE A 112 5.47 -6.42 6.70
CA PHE A 112 4.69 -6.53 7.91
C PHE A 112 5.34 -7.49 8.90
N GLU A 113 5.04 -7.28 10.18
CA GLU A 113 5.40 -8.19 11.27
C GLU A 113 4.24 -8.24 12.28
N SER A 114 4.11 -9.36 13.00
CA SER A 114 3.11 -9.50 14.07
C SER A 114 3.41 -8.54 15.22
N ALA A 115 2.41 -7.79 15.69
CA ALA A 115 2.56 -6.80 16.76
C ALA A 115 2.51 -7.43 18.18
N ALA A 116 3.25 -8.54 18.37
CA ALA A 116 3.23 -9.41 19.55
C ALA A 116 3.20 -8.68 20.91
#